data_AF-A0A9E5RLR9-F1
#
_entry.id   AF-A0A9E5RLR9-F1
#
_cell.length_a   1.000
_cell.length_b   1.000
_cell.length_c   1.000
_cell.angle_alpha   90.00
_cell.angle_beta   90.00
_cell.angle_gamma   90.00
#
_symmetry.space_group_name_H-M   'P 1'
#
loop_
_entity.id
_entity.type
_entity.pdbx_description
1 polymer ?
#
loop_
_entity_poly.entity_id
_entity_poly.type
_entity_poly.pdbx_seq_one_letter_code
_entity_poly.pdbx_strand_id
1 'polypeptide(L)'
;MASIKLNMDSLKPKREWKRHKVEDGTSIYRILPPFGEKSNGFPYRKWSVIWGLNDPTTGRMKPLASTSATEKKCPVYEYLDLLKKKVENDKNALIAQLKSQGLADAQIEKKVKDQFAEISKFMGQLRPKTVYAYNAADKAGVVGILELKATAHTKLLELMSKYITDYNQDPTSLGSDQNDSGVWFKFSREGKGLSTKYDVEKNQEMQQINGQRAYLDDRSPLHANIVNDYENQAYDVHSIYTVKTYDELKDILLFNLKKFVEGDSNANIPANPYLAVPGFDDFSGVSAAAAAPTQGQSASTGSNASAVKSTVNLKLDAPESVVDDEDIDYDSIPTPTQTQSSPASQQVVKQAVSSNDDIMKMAENLLNDV
;
A
#
# COMPACT_ATOMS: atom_id res chain seq x y z
N MET A 1 -52.67 8.16 -0.44
CA MET A 1 -51.40 8.91 -0.30
C MET A 1 -50.30 7.91 -0.07
N ALA A 2 -49.34 7.78 -0.99
CA ALA A 2 -48.23 6.85 -0.85
C ALA A 2 -47.24 7.41 0.19
N SER A 3 -46.98 6.68 1.28
CA SER A 3 -45.96 7.05 2.25
C SER A 3 -44.59 6.79 1.64
N ILE A 4 -43.84 7.84 1.32
CA ILE A 4 -42.44 7.73 0.91
C ILE A 4 -41.65 7.34 2.17
N LYS A 5 -41.20 6.07 2.24
CA LYS A 5 -40.22 5.64 3.24
C LYS A 5 -38.85 6.12 2.78
N LEU A 6 -38.45 7.30 3.24
CA LEU A 6 -37.06 7.76 3.09
C LEU A 6 -36.15 6.87 3.95
N ASN A 7 -35.16 6.25 3.32
CA ASN A 7 -34.14 5.50 4.03
C ASN A 7 -33.26 6.50 4.80
N MET A 8 -33.41 6.56 6.12
CA MET A 8 -32.61 7.47 6.95
C MET A 8 -31.12 7.10 6.98
N ASP A 9 -30.74 5.88 6.57
CA ASP A 9 -29.33 5.49 6.48
C ASP A 9 -28.60 6.19 5.33
N SER A 10 -29.29 6.65 4.28
CA SER A 10 -28.65 7.44 3.21
C SER A 10 -28.38 8.89 3.59
N LEU A 11 -28.92 9.35 4.74
CA LEU A 11 -28.72 10.71 5.26
C LEU A 11 -27.68 10.78 6.38
N LYS A 12 -27.18 9.63 6.86
CA LYS A 12 -26.02 9.62 7.75
C LYS A 12 -24.81 10.09 6.95
N PRO A 13 -24.10 11.16 7.38
CA PRO A 13 -22.88 11.57 6.71
C PRO A 13 -21.95 10.36 6.66
N LYS A 14 -21.53 9.98 5.46
CA LYS A 14 -20.52 8.92 5.30
C LYS A 14 -19.30 9.36 6.08
N ARG A 15 -18.93 8.58 7.08
CA ARG A 15 -17.75 8.85 7.90
C ARG A 15 -16.54 8.92 6.99
N GLU A 16 -15.91 10.08 6.95
CA GLU A 16 -14.69 10.28 6.17
C GLU A 16 -13.56 9.45 6.77
N TRP A 17 -12.81 8.78 5.92
CA TRP A 17 -11.71 7.92 6.35
C TRP A 17 -10.50 8.78 6.71
N LYS A 18 -10.24 8.99 8.00
CA LYS A 18 -9.02 9.66 8.42
C LYS A 18 -7.82 8.73 8.22
N ARG A 19 -6.83 9.17 7.44
CA ARG A 19 -5.58 8.44 7.20
C ARG A 19 -4.44 9.07 7.99
N HIS A 20 -3.74 8.24 8.75
CA HIS A 20 -2.50 8.58 9.41
C HIS A 20 -1.34 8.32 8.46
N LYS A 21 -0.43 9.28 8.36
CA LYS A 21 0.75 9.19 7.49
C LYS A 21 2.00 9.21 8.34
N VAL A 22 2.95 8.35 8.00
CA VAL A 22 4.31 8.51 8.48
C VAL A 22 4.92 9.67 7.72
N GLU A 23 4.89 10.85 8.34
CA GLU A 23 5.49 12.07 7.82
C GLU A 23 7.01 11.97 7.86
N ASP A 24 7.69 12.82 7.07
CA ASP A 24 9.14 12.93 7.13
C ASP A 24 9.56 13.30 8.56
N GLY A 25 10.49 12.53 9.14
CA GLY A 25 10.84 12.66 10.55
C GLY A 25 10.25 11.55 11.40
N THR A 26 9.45 11.90 12.41
CA THR A 26 8.93 10.94 13.39
C THR A 26 7.44 11.16 13.65
N SER A 27 6.67 10.07 13.62
CA SER A 27 5.26 10.03 13.97
C SER A 27 5.04 8.98 15.06
N ILE A 28 4.21 9.29 16.07
CA ILE A 28 3.96 8.37 17.18
C ILE A 28 2.51 7.90 17.11
N TYR A 29 2.33 6.59 17.03
CA TYR A 29 1.03 5.96 16.93
C TYR A 29 0.90 4.79 17.89
N ARG A 30 -0.32 4.56 18.37
CA ARG A 30 -0.70 3.34 19.08
C ARG A 30 -1.59 2.51 18.17
N ILE A 31 -1.18 1.27 17.93
CA ILE A 31 -1.98 0.35 17.14
C ILE A 31 -3.15 -0.12 17.99
N LEU A 32 -4.34 -0.13 17.40
CA LEU A 32 -5.59 -0.48 18.07
C LEU A 32 -5.98 -1.94 17.76
N PRO A 33 -6.88 -2.53 18.54
CA PRO A 33 -7.30 -3.91 18.34
C PRO A 33 -7.91 -4.16 16.95
N PRO A 34 -8.02 -5.43 16.54
CA PRO A 34 -8.78 -5.79 15.35
C PRO A 34 -10.24 -5.33 15.46
N PHE A 35 -10.81 -4.79 14.37
CA PHE A 35 -12.20 -4.31 14.34
C PHE A 35 -12.92 -4.72 13.04
N GLY A 36 -14.25 -4.92 13.14
CA GLY A 36 -15.14 -5.26 12.04
C GLY A 36 -15.51 -6.75 11.99
N GLU A 37 -16.65 -7.06 11.37
CA GLU A 37 -17.18 -8.44 11.25
C GLU A 37 -16.22 -9.38 10.51
N LYS A 38 -15.42 -8.84 9.59
CA LYS A 38 -14.43 -9.58 8.79
C LYS A 38 -13.07 -9.72 9.49
N SER A 39 -12.94 -9.19 10.71
CA SER A 39 -11.74 -9.32 11.51
C SER A 39 -11.46 -10.79 11.86
N ASN A 40 -10.24 -11.23 11.60
CA ASN A 40 -9.79 -12.62 11.78
C ASN A 40 -8.78 -12.78 12.94
N GLY A 41 -8.69 -11.77 13.81
CA GLY A 41 -7.77 -11.71 14.95
C GLY A 41 -6.41 -11.05 14.66
N PHE A 42 -6.17 -10.64 13.40
CA PHE A 42 -5.02 -9.81 13.05
C PHE A 42 -5.35 -8.33 13.23
N PRO A 43 -4.45 -7.50 13.80
CA PRO A 43 -4.70 -6.07 13.97
C PRO A 43 -4.57 -5.28 12.66
N TYR A 44 -4.39 -5.98 11.54
CA TYR A 44 -4.15 -5.40 10.22
C TYR A 44 -4.81 -6.20 9.10
N ARG A 45 -4.89 -5.56 7.94
CA ARG A 45 -5.23 -6.20 6.67
C ARG A 45 -4.13 -5.97 5.63
N LYS A 46 -3.59 -7.06 5.06
CA LYS A 46 -2.73 -7.02 3.86
C LYS A 46 -3.60 -6.74 2.63
N TRP A 47 -3.26 -5.70 1.90
CA TRP A 47 -3.85 -5.32 0.62
C TRP A 47 -2.79 -5.35 -0.47
N SER A 48 -3.17 -5.78 -1.68
CA SER A 48 -2.41 -5.54 -2.90
C SER A 48 -3.21 -4.52 -3.71
N VAL A 49 -2.67 -3.31 -3.87
CA VAL A 49 -3.42 -2.14 -4.36
C VAL A 49 -2.83 -1.66 -5.67
N ILE A 50 -3.68 -1.54 -6.68
CA ILE A 50 -3.36 -0.94 -7.96
C ILE A 50 -3.68 0.55 -7.89
N TRP A 51 -2.66 1.36 -8.13
CA TRP A 51 -2.78 2.81 -8.25
C TRP A 51 -2.74 3.18 -9.74
N GLY A 52 -3.27 4.35 -10.11
CA GLY A 52 -3.11 4.84 -11.49
C GLY A 52 -4.26 4.53 -12.45
N LEU A 53 -5.24 3.71 -12.07
CA LEU A 53 -6.36 3.37 -12.96
C LEU A 53 -7.54 4.34 -12.80
N ASN A 54 -8.00 4.87 -13.92
CA ASN A 54 -9.24 5.63 -14.00
C ASN A 54 -10.43 4.68 -14.09
N ASP A 55 -11.41 4.90 -13.21
CA ASP A 55 -12.70 4.22 -13.30
C ASP A 55 -13.43 4.71 -14.58
N PRO A 56 -13.83 3.81 -15.50
CA PRO A 56 -14.52 4.18 -16.73
C PRO A 56 -15.82 4.96 -16.49
N THR A 57 -16.48 4.71 -15.35
CA THR A 57 -17.78 5.32 -15.03
C THR A 57 -17.64 6.74 -14.51
N THR A 58 -16.64 6.97 -13.66
CA THR A 58 -16.47 8.27 -12.98
C THR A 58 -15.38 9.14 -13.61
N GLY A 59 -14.51 8.56 -14.44
CA GLY A 59 -13.32 9.20 -14.98
C GLY A 59 -12.27 9.55 -13.93
N ARG A 60 -12.54 9.29 -12.64
CA ARG A 60 -11.63 9.56 -11.53
C ARG A 60 -10.67 8.40 -11.36
N MET A 61 -9.43 8.72 -11.06
CA MET A 61 -8.46 7.71 -10.66
C MET A 61 -8.81 7.22 -9.25
N LYS A 62 -8.95 5.91 -9.07
CA LYS A 62 -9.28 5.30 -7.78
C LYS A 62 -8.37 4.13 -7.50
N PRO A 63 -7.88 3.95 -6.27
CA PRO A 63 -7.16 2.75 -5.92
C PRO A 63 -8.09 1.55 -5.92
N LEU A 64 -7.67 0.49 -6.60
CA LEU A 64 -8.40 -0.76 -6.71
C LEU A 64 -7.60 -1.87 -6.05
N ALA A 65 -8.28 -2.79 -5.38
CA ALA A 65 -7.63 -3.99 -4.89
C ALA A 65 -7.36 -4.96 -6.06
N SER A 66 -6.17 -5.56 -6.07
CA SER A 66 -5.87 -6.71 -6.93
C SER A 66 -6.79 -7.87 -6.58
N THR A 67 -7.25 -8.58 -7.60
CA THR A 67 -8.06 -9.80 -7.46
C THR A 67 -7.24 -11.02 -7.11
N SER A 68 -5.90 -10.91 -6.99
CA SER A 68 -5.02 -12.03 -6.63
C SER A 68 -5.39 -12.66 -5.29
N ALA A 69 -5.81 -11.86 -4.30
CA ALA A 69 -6.20 -12.36 -2.98
C ALA A 69 -7.58 -13.03 -2.96
N THR A 70 -8.47 -12.70 -3.91
CA THR A 70 -9.86 -13.21 -3.94
C THR A 70 -10.08 -14.33 -4.95
N GLU A 71 -9.47 -14.21 -6.12
CA GLU A 71 -9.65 -15.13 -7.26
C GLU A 71 -8.38 -15.90 -7.63
N LYS A 72 -7.24 -15.66 -6.96
CA LYS A 72 -5.92 -16.24 -7.28
C LYS A 72 -5.39 -15.92 -8.69
N LYS A 73 -6.05 -14.99 -9.39
CA LYS A 73 -5.66 -14.44 -10.70
C LYS A 73 -5.89 -12.94 -10.71
N CYS A 74 -5.13 -12.21 -11.52
CA CYS A 74 -5.26 -10.77 -11.63
C CYS A 74 -4.87 -10.30 -13.04
N PRO A 75 -5.77 -9.59 -13.74
CA PRO A 75 -5.52 -9.18 -15.12
C PRO A 75 -4.36 -8.19 -15.22
N VAL A 76 -4.11 -7.39 -14.17
CA VAL A 76 -3.00 -6.45 -14.12
C VAL A 76 -1.66 -7.17 -14.03
N TYR A 77 -1.54 -8.20 -13.19
CA TYR A 77 -0.31 -9.00 -13.12
C TYR A 77 -0.06 -9.74 -14.45
N GLU A 78 -1.10 -10.38 -15.01
CA GLU A 78 -1.01 -11.08 -16.30
C GLU A 78 -0.55 -10.16 -17.43
N TYR A 79 -1.13 -8.97 -17.52
CA TYR A 79 -0.71 -7.96 -18.49
C TYR A 79 0.75 -7.53 -18.31
N LEU A 80 1.15 -7.22 -17.06
CA LEU A 80 2.52 -6.78 -16.75
C LEU A 80 3.55 -7.86 -17.04
N ASP A 81 3.23 -9.13 -16.81
CA ASP A 81 4.11 -10.27 -17.13
C ASP A 81 4.30 -10.45 -18.63
N LEU A 82 3.23 -10.30 -19.41
CA LEU A 82 3.32 -10.36 -20.87
C LEU A 82 4.10 -9.16 -21.43
N LEU A 83 3.86 -7.95 -20.90
CA LEU A 83 4.61 -6.76 -21.28
C LEU A 83 6.10 -6.90 -20.89
N LYS A 84 6.40 -7.44 -19.72
CA LYS A 84 7.77 -7.73 -19.27
C LYS A 84 8.50 -8.63 -20.26
N LYS A 85 7.88 -9.76 -20.65
CA LYS A 85 8.45 -10.70 -21.63
C LYS A 85 8.72 -10.03 -22.97
N LYS A 86 7.78 -9.21 -23.46
CA LYS A 86 7.96 -8.42 -24.69
C LYS A 86 9.16 -7.48 -24.58
N VAL A 87 9.25 -6.72 -23.48
CA VAL A 87 10.36 -5.79 -23.20
C VAL A 87 11.70 -6.52 -23.12
N GLU A 88 11.77 -7.65 -22.43
CA GLU A 88 13.02 -8.43 -22.30
C GLU A 88 13.49 -8.98 -23.65
N ASN A 89 12.58 -9.47 -24.49
CA ASN A 89 12.92 -9.93 -25.83
C ASN A 89 13.48 -8.81 -26.70
N ASP A 90 12.84 -7.64 -26.68
CA ASP A 90 13.29 -6.49 -27.48
C ASP A 90 14.57 -5.87 -26.93
N LYS A 91 14.77 -5.87 -25.60
CA LYS A 91 16.03 -5.48 -24.96
C LYS A 91 17.17 -6.38 -25.44
N ASN A 92 16.97 -7.70 -25.45
CA ASN A 92 17.98 -8.66 -25.91
C ASN A 92 18.31 -8.48 -27.39
N ALA A 93 17.30 -8.24 -28.23
CA ALA A 93 17.50 -7.97 -29.66
C ALA A 93 18.30 -6.66 -29.88
N LEU A 94 17.97 -5.60 -29.15
CA LEU A 94 18.69 -4.34 -29.20
C LEU A 94 20.14 -4.47 -28.73
N ILE A 95 20.37 -5.21 -27.63
CA ILE A 95 21.72 -5.50 -27.13
C ILE A 95 22.53 -6.22 -28.22
N ALA A 96 21.97 -7.25 -28.86
CA ALA A 96 22.64 -7.98 -29.94
C ALA A 96 22.96 -7.06 -31.14
N GLN A 97 22.03 -6.19 -31.53
CA GLN A 97 22.24 -5.22 -32.59
C GLN A 97 23.35 -4.23 -32.25
N LEU A 98 23.34 -3.63 -31.06
CA LEU A 98 24.35 -2.65 -30.65
C LEU A 98 25.75 -3.29 -30.46
N LYS A 99 25.81 -4.55 -30.00
CA LYS A 99 27.06 -5.32 -29.96
C LYS A 99 27.62 -5.56 -31.37
N SER A 100 26.77 -5.89 -32.34
CA SER A 100 27.21 -6.07 -33.73
C SER A 100 27.74 -4.78 -34.38
N GLN A 101 27.32 -3.62 -33.88
CA GLN A 101 27.82 -2.31 -34.29
C GLN A 101 29.15 -1.91 -33.60
N GLY A 102 29.70 -2.77 -32.75
CA GLY A 102 30.98 -2.52 -32.06
C GLY A 102 30.89 -1.48 -30.94
N LEU A 103 29.70 -1.21 -30.39
CA LEU A 103 29.57 -0.33 -29.23
C LEU A 103 30.13 -0.99 -27.97
N ALA A 104 30.72 -0.18 -27.10
CA ALA A 104 31.16 -0.63 -25.78
C ALA A 104 29.96 -0.92 -24.86
N ASP A 105 30.11 -1.88 -23.93
CA ASP A 105 29.03 -2.35 -23.05
C ASP A 105 28.36 -1.22 -22.26
N ALA A 106 29.13 -0.25 -21.73
CA ALA A 106 28.58 0.90 -21.01
C ALA A 106 27.68 1.80 -21.89
N GLN A 107 27.96 1.91 -23.19
CA GLN A 107 27.13 2.66 -24.12
C GLN A 107 25.86 1.88 -24.50
N ILE A 108 25.98 0.56 -24.60
CA ILE A 108 24.85 -0.34 -24.85
C ILE A 108 23.85 -0.24 -23.69
N GLU A 109 24.33 -0.37 -22.45
CA GLU A 109 23.51 -0.29 -21.25
C GLU A 109 22.74 1.04 -21.18
N LYS A 110 23.42 2.16 -21.40
CA LYS A 110 22.78 3.48 -21.41
C LYS A 110 21.70 3.57 -22.48
N LYS A 111 21.97 3.14 -23.72
CA LYS A 111 20.98 3.20 -24.81
C LYS A 111 19.76 2.33 -24.53
N VAL A 112 19.97 1.13 -24.00
CA VAL A 112 18.89 0.22 -23.62
C VAL A 112 18.06 0.84 -22.49
N LYS A 113 18.70 1.39 -21.46
CA LYS A 113 18.01 2.05 -20.35
C LYS A 113 17.17 3.24 -20.84
N ASP A 114 17.76 4.12 -21.64
CA ASP A 114 17.10 5.31 -22.18
C ASP A 114 15.90 4.92 -23.07
N GLN A 115 16.04 3.90 -23.92
CA GLN A 115 14.98 3.46 -24.83
C GLN A 115 13.78 2.83 -24.12
N PHE A 116 14.00 2.13 -23.01
CA PHE A 116 12.94 1.43 -22.25
C PHE A 116 12.54 2.15 -20.95
N ALA A 117 13.02 3.37 -20.72
CA ALA A 117 12.79 4.12 -19.47
C ALA A 117 11.29 4.37 -19.22
N GLU A 118 10.58 4.90 -20.22
CA GLU A 118 9.15 5.22 -20.10
C GLU A 118 8.29 3.97 -19.90
N ILE A 119 8.62 2.86 -20.58
CA ILE A 119 7.91 1.58 -20.40
C ILE A 119 8.14 1.02 -19.00
N SER A 120 9.39 1.05 -18.52
CA SER A 120 9.73 0.61 -17.16
C SER A 120 9.02 1.46 -16.10
N LYS A 121 8.93 2.78 -16.33
CA LYS A 121 8.18 3.71 -15.47
C LYS A 121 6.69 3.37 -15.45
N PHE A 122 6.09 3.15 -16.62
CA PHE A 122 4.69 2.75 -16.75
C PHE A 122 4.39 1.44 -16.01
N MET A 123 5.22 0.41 -16.21
CA MET A 123 5.09 -0.87 -15.50
C MET A 123 5.17 -0.70 -13.99
N GLY A 124 6.09 0.14 -13.50
CA GLY A 124 6.25 0.42 -12.07
C GLY A 124 5.07 1.20 -11.46
N GLN A 125 4.39 2.05 -12.25
CA GLN A 125 3.20 2.78 -11.82
C GLN A 125 1.97 1.86 -11.70
N LEU A 126 1.76 0.99 -12.69
CA LEU A 126 0.60 0.12 -12.75
C LEU A 126 0.72 -1.11 -11.83
N ARG A 127 1.94 -1.49 -11.45
CA ARG A 127 2.20 -2.63 -10.58
C ARG A 127 1.39 -2.54 -9.27
N PRO A 128 0.63 -3.59 -8.90
CA PRO A 128 0.00 -3.66 -7.59
C PRO A 128 1.05 -3.58 -6.47
N LYS A 129 0.80 -2.73 -5.47
CA LYS A 129 1.69 -2.48 -4.33
C LYS A 129 1.09 -3.07 -3.05
N THR A 130 1.92 -3.75 -2.28
CA THR A 130 1.49 -4.31 -0.99
C THR A 130 1.42 -3.21 0.08
N VAL A 131 0.29 -3.13 0.78
CA VAL A 131 0.05 -2.20 1.88
C VAL A 131 -0.57 -2.95 3.05
N TYR A 132 -0.12 -2.65 4.27
CA TYR A 132 -0.66 -3.20 5.51
C TYR A 132 -1.43 -2.10 6.23
N ALA A 133 -2.75 -2.24 6.32
CA ALA A 133 -3.62 -1.23 6.93
C ALA A 133 -3.99 -1.61 8.36
N TYR A 134 -3.80 -0.67 9.29
CA TYR A 134 -4.07 -0.80 10.72
C TYR A 134 -5.04 0.28 11.19
N ASN A 135 -5.86 -0.02 12.19
CA ASN A 135 -6.44 1.04 13.03
C ASN A 135 -5.35 1.56 13.98
N ALA A 136 -5.17 2.88 14.03
CA ALA A 136 -4.17 3.50 14.88
C ALA A 136 -4.70 4.82 15.49
N ALA A 137 -4.24 5.12 16.69
CA ALA A 137 -4.48 6.39 17.38
C ALA A 137 -3.19 7.23 17.40
N ASP A 138 -3.33 8.53 17.16
CA ASP A 138 -2.27 9.51 17.41
C ASP A 138 -2.28 10.00 18.87
N LYS A 139 -1.23 10.71 19.28
CA LYS A 139 -1.16 11.34 20.61
C LYS A 139 -2.20 12.45 20.82
N ALA A 140 -2.81 12.96 19.75
CA ALA A 140 -3.89 13.94 19.82
C ALA A 140 -5.26 13.29 20.09
N GLY A 141 -5.34 11.96 20.18
CA GLY A 141 -6.58 11.26 20.50
C GLY A 141 -7.46 11.02 19.29
N VAL A 142 -6.88 10.99 18.08
CA VAL A 142 -7.63 10.72 16.86
C VAL A 142 -7.33 9.35 16.28
N VAL A 143 -8.41 8.58 16.05
CA VAL A 143 -8.37 7.29 15.37
C VAL A 143 -8.35 7.48 13.85
N GLY A 144 -7.44 6.79 13.20
CA GLY A 144 -7.26 6.80 11.75
C GLY A 144 -6.67 5.49 11.25
N ILE A 145 -6.60 5.34 9.93
CA ILE A 145 -5.92 4.20 9.30
C ILE A 145 -4.45 4.54 9.12
N LEU A 146 -3.58 3.71 9.66
CA LEU A 146 -2.16 3.74 9.37
C LEU A 146 -1.83 2.68 8.31
N GLU A 147 -1.28 3.12 7.18
CA GLU A 147 -0.85 2.26 6.09
C GLU A 147 0.67 2.11 6.08
N LEU A 148 1.14 0.86 6.23
CA LEU A 148 2.56 0.54 6.32
C LEU A 148 3.03 -0.24 5.09
N LYS A 149 4.28 0.03 4.70
CA LYS A 149 5.03 -0.82 3.75
C LYS A 149 5.51 -2.09 4.46
N ALA A 150 5.88 -3.10 3.67
CA ALA A 150 6.36 -4.39 4.17
C ALA A 150 7.49 -4.26 5.20
N THR A 151 8.49 -3.41 4.96
CA THR A 151 9.62 -3.23 5.88
C THR A 151 9.20 -2.74 7.27
N ALA A 152 8.35 -1.72 7.32
CA ALA A 152 7.82 -1.18 8.58
C ALA A 152 6.86 -2.16 9.26
N HIS A 153 6.04 -2.86 8.47
CA HIS A 153 5.11 -3.88 8.96
C HIS A 153 5.86 -5.02 9.66
N THR A 154 6.86 -5.62 9.02
CA THR A 154 7.65 -6.71 9.59
C THR A 154 8.29 -6.30 10.90
N LYS A 155 8.93 -5.12 10.95
CA LYS A 155 9.55 -4.63 12.19
C LYS A 155 8.52 -4.34 13.28
N LEU A 156 7.35 -3.80 12.93
CA LEU A 156 6.27 -3.59 13.90
C LEU A 156 5.81 -4.92 14.51
N LEU A 157 5.63 -5.98 13.70
CA LEU A 157 5.28 -7.32 14.20
C LEU A 157 6.35 -7.88 15.13
N GLU A 158 7.64 -7.74 14.79
CA GLU A 158 8.74 -8.16 15.66
C GLU A 158 8.68 -7.46 17.03
N LEU A 159 8.44 -6.13 17.03
CA LEU A 159 8.33 -5.35 18.27
C LEU A 159 7.09 -5.70 19.10
N MET A 160 5.97 -5.99 18.43
CA MET A 160 4.74 -6.47 19.07
C MET A 160 4.95 -7.84 19.72
N SER A 161 5.54 -8.80 18.99
CA SER A 161 5.88 -10.13 19.51
C SER A 161 6.85 -10.05 20.68
N LYS A 162 7.85 -9.16 20.58
CA LYS A 162 8.75 -8.87 21.70
C LYS A 162 8.01 -8.29 22.90
N TYR A 163 7.08 -7.36 22.71
CA TYR A 163 6.25 -6.83 23.80
C TYR A 163 5.42 -7.92 24.49
N ILE A 164 4.80 -8.81 23.72
CA ILE A 164 4.06 -9.96 24.27
C ILE A 164 5.00 -10.85 25.08
N THR A 165 6.21 -11.10 24.61
CA THR A 165 7.19 -11.93 25.31
C THR A 165 7.67 -11.26 26.60
N ASP A 166 7.95 -9.96 26.56
CA ASP A 166 8.49 -9.20 27.69
C ASP A 166 7.46 -9.00 28.82
N TYR A 167 6.18 -8.77 28.47
CA TYR A 167 5.13 -8.37 29.42
C TYR A 167 3.96 -9.33 29.56
N ASN A 168 3.85 -10.34 28.68
CA ASN A 168 2.67 -11.22 28.55
C ASN A 168 1.35 -10.42 28.39
N GLN A 169 1.41 -9.35 27.60
CA GLN A 169 0.31 -8.40 27.38
C GLN A 169 0.07 -8.16 25.89
N ASP A 170 -1.17 -7.83 25.54
CA ASP A 170 -1.54 -7.46 24.18
C ASP A 170 -1.07 -6.03 23.86
N PRO A 171 -0.16 -5.83 22.89
CA PRO A 171 0.36 -4.51 22.52
C PRO A 171 -0.71 -3.59 21.92
N THR A 172 -1.85 -4.14 21.47
CA THR A 172 -2.97 -3.41 20.87
C THR A 172 -4.08 -3.07 21.87
N SER A 173 -3.96 -3.52 23.13
CA SER A 173 -4.98 -3.30 24.16
C SER A 173 -5.40 -1.84 24.26
N LEU A 174 -6.70 -1.60 24.52
CA LEU A 174 -7.23 -0.27 24.82
C LEU A 174 -6.91 0.18 26.25
N GLY A 175 -6.61 -0.78 27.13
CA GLY A 175 -6.30 -0.54 28.54
C GLY A 175 -4.95 0.15 28.74
N SER A 176 -4.71 0.61 29.96
CA SER A 176 -3.42 1.19 30.38
C SER A 176 -3.00 0.70 31.76
N ASP A 177 -3.61 -0.38 32.21
CA ASP A 177 -3.36 -0.93 33.53
C ASP A 177 -2.06 -1.73 33.50
N GLN A 178 -1.43 -1.90 34.66
CA GLN A 178 -0.13 -2.57 34.78
C GLN A 178 -0.12 -3.98 34.14
N ASN A 179 -1.27 -4.65 34.10
CA ASN A 179 -1.46 -6.00 33.58
C ASN A 179 -2.25 -6.05 32.25
N ASP A 180 -2.68 -4.90 31.73
CA ASP A 180 -3.43 -4.79 30.48
C ASP A 180 -3.18 -3.40 29.89
N SER A 181 -2.02 -3.24 29.25
CA SER A 181 -1.65 -2.01 28.57
C SER A 181 -1.17 -2.30 27.16
N GLY A 182 -1.68 -1.53 26.21
CA GLY A 182 -1.06 -1.39 24.90
C GLY A 182 0.20 -0.52 24.96
N VAL A 183 0.89 -0.41 23.83
CA VAL A 183 2.18 0.29 23.71
C VAL A 183 2.17 1.28 22.54
N TRP A 184 2.86 2.40 22.73
CA TRP A 184 3.08 3.39 21.68
C TRP A 184 4.30 3.04 20.85
N PHE A 185 4.17 3.18 19.54
CA PHE A 185 5.26 2.97 18.58
C PHE A 185 5.64 4.27 17.91
N LYS A 186 6.94 4.41 17.70
CA LYS A 186 7.55 5.53 16.99
C LYS A 186 7.87 5.06 15.58
N PHE A 187 7.28 5.71 14.60
CA PHE A 187 7.51 5.47 13.18
C PHE A 187 8.40 6.58 12.64
N SER A 188 9.43 6.23 11.89
CA SER A 188 10.27 7.21 11.21
C SER A 188 10.29 6.98 9.71
N ARG A 189 10.39 8.08 8.98
CA ARG A 189 10.58 8.10 7.53
C ARG A 189 11.76 9.01 7.21
N GLU A 190 12.74 8.43 6.54
CA GLU A 190 13.96 9.12 6.13
C GLU A 190 14.29 8.83 4.67
N GLY A 191 14.99 9.75 3.99
CA GLY A 191 15.37 9.61 2.59
C GLY A 191 14.33 10.13 1.60
N LYS A 192 14.64 10.00 0.30
CA LYS A 192 13.78 10.52 -0.79
C LYS A 192 13.64 9.49 -1.92
N GLY A 193 12.44 9.37 -2.47
CA GLY A 193 12.15 8.49 -3.60
C GLY A 193 12.46 7.02 -3.30
N LEU A 194 13.35 6.42 -4.10
CA LEU A 194 13.75 5.01 -3.93
C LEU A 194 14.63 4.78 -2.70
N SER A 195 15.22 5.83 -2.12
CA SER A 195 16.03 5.74 -0.91
C SER A 195 15.22 5.90 0.38
N THR A 196 13.89 6.03 0.28
CA THR A 196 13.03 6.25 1.44
C THR A 196 12.96 4.99 2.30
N LYS A 197 13.48 5.10 3.53
CA LYS A 197 13.43 4.06 4.55
C LYS A 197 12.30 4.38 5.52
N TYR A 198 11.58 3.33 5.89
CA TYR A 198 10.57 3.37 6.94
C TYR A 198 11.05 2.51 8.07
N ASP A 199 11.08 3.07 9.27
CA ASP A 199 11.50 2.35 10.46
C ASP A 199 10.47 2.46 11.59
N VAL A 200 10.52 1.50 12.50
CA VAL A 200 9.60 1.39 13.64
C VAL A 200 10.40 1.05 14.89
N GLU A 201 10.12 1.75 15.98
CA GLU A 201 10.70 1.52 17.30
C GLU A 201 9.58 1.53 18.34
N LYS A 202 9.77 0.87 19.48
CA LYS A 202 8.91 1.15 20.64
C LYS A 202 9.16 2.59 21.06
N ASN A 203 8.11 3.37 21.31
CA ASN A 203 8.29 4.67 21.90
C ASN A 203 8.74 4.45 23.35
N GLN A 204 9.92 4.94 23.71
CA GLN A 204 10.51 4.69 25.02
C GLN A 204 10.97 6.00 25.65
N GLU A 205 10.74 6.14 26.95
CA GLU A 205 11.27 7.23 27.74
C GLU A 205 12.44 6.75 28.59
N MET A 206 13.53 7.52 28.59
CA MET A 206 14.66 7.25 29.48
C MET A 206 14.30 7.74 30.88
N GLN A 207 14.23 6.82 31.84
CA GLN A 207 14.01 7.12 33.24
C GLN A 207 15.18 6.61 34.09
N GLN A 208 15.45 7.30 35.19
CA GLN A 208 16.48 6.91 36.14
C GLN A 208 15.82 6.09 37.25
N ILE A 209 15.97 4.77 37.21
CA ILE A 209 15.48 3.86 38.24
C ILE A 209 16.68 3.41 39.07
N ASN A 210 16.65 3.68 40.38
CA ASN A 210 17.72 3.28 41.31
C ASN A 210 19.13 3.72 40.88
N GLY A 211 19.25 4.92 40.29
CA GLY A 211 20.53 5.48 39.82
C GLY A 211 21.01 4.99 38.46
N GLN A 212 20.38 3.97 37.87
CA GLN A 212 20.68 3.45 36.53
C GLN A 212 19.70 4.02 35.49
N ARG A 213 20.20 4.28 34.27
CA ARG A 213 19.36 4.68 33.14
C ARG A 213 18.66 3.44 32.58
N ALA A 214 17.35 3.44 32.60
CA ALA A 214 16.51 2.42 31.98
C ALA A 214 15.60 3.08 30.93
N TYR A 215 15.36 2.37 29.83
CA TYR A 215 14.37 2.76 28.84
C TYR A 215 13.06 2.05 29.15
N LEU A 216 12.01 2.81 29.42
CA LEU A 216 10.69 2.28 29.70
C LEU A 216 9.79 2.47 28.48
N ASP A 217 9.14 1.38 28.07
CA ASP A 217 8.13 1.39 27.03
C ASP A 217 6.99 2.35 27.40
N ASP A 218 6.65 3.26 26.49
CA ASP A 218 5.54 4.18 26.64
C ASP A 218 4.22 3.41 26.56
N ARG A 219 3.63 3.26 27.73
CA ARG A 219 2.35 2.61 28.01
C ARG A 219 1.30 3.61 28.49
N SER A 220 1.49 4.89 28.17
CA SER A 220 0.56 5.95 28.55
C SER A 220 -0.86 5.68 28.01
N PRO A 221 -1.91 6.05 28.76
CA PRO A 221 -3.29 5.75 28.40
C PRO A 221 -3.69 6.36 27.06
N LEU A 222 -4.60 5.67 26.36
CA LEU A 222 -5.35 6.27 25.25
C LEU A 222 -6.26 7.38 25.81
N HIS A 223 -6.64 8.31 24.95
CA HIS A 223 -7.65 9.32 25.30
C HIS A 223 -8.97 8.65 25.63
N ALA A 224 -9.68 9.17 26.63
CA ALA A 224 -10.91 8.57 27.15
C ALA A 224 -12.01 8.41 26.09
N ASN A 225 -12.08 9.33 25.11
CA ASN A 225 -13.00 9.22 23.99
C ASN A 225 -12.73 7.96 23.14
N ILE A 226 -11.47 7.58 22.95
CA ILE A 226 -11.14 6.37 22.18
C ILE A 226 -11.55 5.13 22.97
N VAL A 227 -11.20 5.05 24.26
CA VAL A 227 -11.49 3.88 25.09
C VAL A 227 -12.99 3.64 25.24
N ASN A 228 -13.76 4.71 25.45
CA ASN A 228 -15.20 4.61 25.69
C ASN A 228 -16.04 4.44 24.42
N ASP A 229 -15.49 4.79 23.26
CA ASP A 229 -16.23 4.89 22.00
C ASP A 229 -15.44 4.32 20.80
N TYR A 230 -14.61 3.31 21.08
CA TYR A 230 -13.74 2.71 20.07
C TYR A 230 -14.54 2.13 18.91
N GLU A 231 -15.66 1.44 19.18
CA GLU A 231 -16.46 0.78 18.14
C GLU A 231 -17.03 1.78 17.12
N ASN A 232 -17.34 3.01 17.55
CA ASN A 232 -17.83 4.06 16.65
C ASN A 232 -16.68 4.81 15.95
N GLN A 233 -15.45 4.71 16.47
CA GLN A 233 -14.25 5.36 15.97
C GLN A 233 -13.31 4.45 15.18
N ALA A 234 -13.43 3.14 15.27
CA ALA A 234 -12.64 2.21 14.48
C ALA A 234 -13.13 2.18 13.03
N TYR A 235 -12.24 1.80 12.11
CA TYR A 235 -12.56 1.59 10.71
C TYR A 235 -12.48 0.10 10.38
N ASP A 236 -13.39 -0.39 9.53
CA ASP A 236 -13.24 -1.73 8.96
C ASP A 236 -12.11 -1.71 7.91
N VAL A 237 -10.93 -2.16 8.31
CA VAL A 237 -9.75 -2.20 7.44
C VAL A 237 -9.91 -3.17 6.26
N HIS A 238 -10.95 -4.02 6.25
CA HIS A 238 -11.29 -4.93 5.16
C HIS A 238 -12.13 -4.28 4.04
N SER A 239 -12.57 -3.04 4.21
CA SER A 239 -13.37 -2.32 3.20
C SER A 239 -12.73 -1.02 2.71
N ILE A 240 -11.43 -0.83 2.96
CA ILE A 240 -10.70 0.39 2.56
C ILE A 240 -10.65 0.54 1.04
N TYR A 241 -10.37 -0.56 0.34
CA TYR A 241 -10.18 -0.58 -1.11
C TYR A 241 -11.34 -1.29 -1.81
N THR A 242 -11.69 -0.79 -2.99
CA THR A 242 -12.74 -1.41 -3.81
C THR A 242 -12.21 -2.71 -4.39
N VAL A 243 -12.90 -3.82 -4.10
CA VAL A 243 -12.66 -5.13 -4.69
C VAL A 243 -13.58 -5.28 -5.89
N LYS A 244 -12.99 -5.60 -7.04
CA LYS A 244 -13.69 -5.90 -8.29
C LYS A 244 -13.56 -7.38 -8.61
N THR A 245 -14.41 -7.90 -9.49
CA THR A 245 -14.14 -9.22 -10.10
C THR A 245 -12.98 -9.12 -11.09
N TYR A 246 -12.41 -10.26 -11.48
CA TYR A 246 -11.37 -10.31 -12.50
C TYR A 246 -11.82 -9.62 -13.80
N ASP A 247 -13.03 -9.90 -14.28
CA ASP A 247 -13.54 -9.35 -15.53
C ASP A 247 -13.78 -7.84 -15.42
N GLU A 248 -14.37 -7.36 -14.32
CA GLU A 248 -14.53 -5.92 -14.07
C GLU A 248 -13.19 -5.20 -14.02
N LEU A 249 -12.18 -5.77 -13.34
CA LEU A 249 -10.85 -5.18 -13.26
C LEU A 249 -10.14 -5.21 -14.62
N LYS A 250 -10.37 -6.25 -15.43
CA LYS A 250 -9.84 -6.36 -16.79
C LYS A 250 -10.44 -5.29 -17.69
N ASP A 251 -11.75 -5.05 -17.61
CA ASP A 251 -12.40 -4.00 -18.39
C ASP A 251 -11.87 -2.60 -18.01
N ILE A 252 -11.69 -2.35 -16.71
CA ILE A 252 -11.07 -1.10 -16.22
C ILE A 252 -9.63 -0.99 -16.76
N LEU A 253 -8.85 -2.07 -16.72
CA LEU A 253 -7.50 -2.08 -17.26
C LEU A 253 -7.51 -1.76 -18.77
N LEU A 254 -8.34 -2.44 -19.56
CA LEU A 254 -8.44 -2.22 -21.01
C LEU A 254 -8.86 -0.79 -21.35
N PHE A 255 -9.75 -0.18 -20.56
CA PHE A 255 -10.13 1.23 -20.72
C PHE A 255 -8.95 2.17 -20.55
N ASN A 256 -8.11 1.92 -19.56
CA ASN A 256 -6.91 2.72 -19.33
C ASN A 256 -5.84 2.42 -20.40
N LEU A 257 -5.63 1.16 -20.76
CA LEU A 257 -4.66 0.78 -21.79
C LEU A 257 -4.98 1.39 -23.15
N LYS A 258 -6.27 1.44 -23.54
CA LYS A 258 -6.70 2.11 -24.77
C LYS A 258 -6.18 3.55 -24.83
N LYS A 259 -6.32 4.31 -23.74
CA LYS A 259 -5.82 5.70 -23.65
C LYS A 259 -4.31 5.80 -23.78
N PHE A 260 -3.55 4.85 -23.22
CA PHE A 260 -2.09 4.85 -23.32
C PHE A 260 -1.60 4.39 -24.71
N VAL A 261 -2.31 3.46 -25.35
CA VAL A 261 -1.99 2.91 -26.67
C VAL A 261 -2.33 3.89 -27.79
N GLU A 262 -3.56 4.42 -27.79
CA GLU A 262 -4.08 5.33 -28.82
C GLU A 262 -3.70 6.80 -28.54
N GLY A 263 -3.31 7.11 -27.31
CA GLY A 263 -3.11 8.47 -26.82
C GLY A 263 -4.41 9.10 -26.32
N ASP A 264 -4.30 10.09 -25.44
CA ASP A 264 -5.42 10.90 -24.97
C ASP A 264 -4.99 12.36 -24.96
N SER A 265 -5.45 13.12 -25.95
CA SER A 265 -5.13 14.54 -26.11
C SER A 265 -5.65 15.38 -24.95
N ASN A 266 -6.74 14.97 -24.28
CA ASN A 266 -7.29 15.69 -23.14
C ASN A 266 -6.43 15.49 -21.88
N ALA A 267 -5.76 14.34 -21.77
CA ALA A 267 -4.89 14.00 -20.65
C ALA A 267 -3.40 14.25 -20.94
N ASN A 268 -3.06 14.81 -22.11
CA ASN A 268 -1.68 14.96 -22.61
C ASN A 268 -0.88 13.65 -22.59
N ILE A 269 -1.54 12.53 -22.90
CA ILE A 269 -0.91 11.21 -22.96
C ILE A 269 -0.54 10.94 -24.42
N PRO A 270 0.76 10.83 -24.77
CA PRO A 270 1.18 10.48 -26.11
C PRO A 270 0.83 9.02 -26.43
N ALA A 271 0.43 8.76 -27.68
CA ALA A 271 0.15 7.41 -28.14
C ALA A 271 1.39 6.52 -28.05
N ASN A 272 1.25 5.36 -27.42
CA ASN A 272 2.31 4.37 -27.36
C ASN A 272 1.81 2.97 -27.76
N PRO A 273 1.81 2.65 -29.07
CA PRO A 273 1.40 1.35 -29.58
C PRO A 273 2.20 0.17 -29.00
N TYR A 274 3.38 0.43 -28.44
CA TYR A 274 4.19 -0.60 -27.81
C TYR A 274 3.50 -1.23 -26.59
N LEU A 275 2.56 -0.53 -25.94
CA LEU A 275 1.84 -1.03 -24.79
C LEU A 275 0.72 -2.03 -25.14
N ALA A 276 0.42 -2.19 -26.44
CA ALA A 276 -0.47 -3.25 -26.92
C ALA A 276 0.24 -4.60 -26.82
N VAL A 277 -0.41 -5.53 -26.14
CA VAL A 277 0.08 -6.87 -25.84
C VAL A 277 -1.03 -7.87 -26.16
N PRO A 278 -0.75 -8.98 -26.88
CA PRO A 278 -1.77 -9.97 -27.23
C PRO A 278 -2.57 -10.45 -26.02
N GLY A 279 -3.91 -10.42 -26.14
CA GLY A 279 -4.84 -10.76 -25.06
C GLY A 279 -5.27 -9.57 -24.19
N PHE A 280 -4.61 -8.42 -24.37
CA PHE A 280 -4.94 -7.11 -23.78
C PHE A 280 -4.94 -5.98 -24.83
N ASP A 281 -5.13 -6.36 -26.09
CA ASP A 281 -5.09 -5.51 -27.29
C ASP A 281 -6.45 -5.37 -27.99
N ASP A 282 -7.48 -6.10 -27.52
CA ASP A 282 -8.85 -5.92 -27.99
C ASP A 282 -9.57 -4.82 -27.20
N PHE A 283 -9.65 -3.64 -27.81
CA PHE A 283 -10.36 -2.48 -27.25
C PHE A 283 -11.78 -2.31 -27.80
N SER A 284 -12.29 -3.27 -28.59
CA SER A 284 -13.55 -3.13 -29.34
C SER A 284 -14.81 -3.13 -28.48
N GLY A 285 -14.74 -3.63 -27.24
CA GLY A 285 -15.83 -3.66 -26.26
C GLY A 285 -15.76 -2.60 -25.16
N VAL A 286 -14.73 -1.74 -25.16
CA VAL A 286 -14.44 -0.88 -24.02
C VAL A 286 -15.17 0.45 -24.13
N SER A 287 -16.36 0.53 -23.54
CA SER A 287 -17.20 1.73 -23.47
C SER A 287 -17.22 2.30 -22.04
N ALA A 288 -17.25 3.64 -21.93
CA ALA A 288 -17.38 4.36 -20.65
C ALA A 288 -18.73 4.12 -19.93
N ALA A 289 -19.66 3.38 -20.55
CA ALA A 289 -21.00 3.17 -20.04
C ALA A 289 -21.36 1.69 -20.02
N ALA A 290 -21.19 1.03 -18.85
CA ALA A 290 -22.10 0.03 -18.29
C ALA A 290 -21.44 -0.77 -17.14
N ALA A 291 -21.26 -0.15 -15.98
CA ALA A 291 -21.12 -0.91 -14.73
C ALA A 291 -21.88 -0.18 -13.63
N ALA A 292 -23.22 -0.35 -13.62
CA ALA A 292 -24.01 0.04 -12.47
C ALA A 292 -23.59 -0.82 -11.27
N PRO A 293 -23.33 -0.23 -10.08
CA PRO A 293 -22.91 -1.00 -8.93
C PRO A 293 -24.07 -1.85 -8.41
N THR A 294 -23.90 -3.17 -8.41
CA THR A 294 -24.74 -4.09 -7.65
C THR A 294 -24.47 -3.83 -6.16
N GLN A 295 -25.36 -3.08 -5.50
CA GLN A 295 -25.27 -2.83 -4.06
C GLN A 295 -25.52 -4.14 -3.31
N GLY A 296 -24.43 -4.76 -2.82
CA GLY A 296 -24.50 -5.77 -1.77
C GLY A 296 -25.01 -5.13 -0.49
N GLN A 297 -26.24 -5.44 -0.11
CA GLN A 297 -26.81 -5.10 1.19
C GLN A 297 -26.09 -5.92 2.27
N SER A 298 -25.17 -5.30 3.02
CA SER A 298 -24.72 -5.83 4.31
C SER A 298 -25.69 -5.34 5.37
N ALA A 299 -26.47 -6.27 5.92
CA ALA A 299 -27.31 -6.04 7.08
C ALA A 299 -26.43 -5.90 8.33
N SER A 300 -26.45 -4.72 8.95
CA SER A 300 -25.83 -4.49 10.25
C SER A 300 -26.63 -5.21 11.32
N THR A 301 -26.06 -6.26 11.92
CA THR A 301 -26.61 -6.85 13.13
C THR A 301 -25.66 -6.52 14.26
N GLY A 302 -26.04 -5.54 15.10
CA GLY A 302 -25.27 -5.16 16.27
C GLY A 302 -25.15 -6.35 17.23
N SER A 303 -23.93 -6.84 17.42
CA SER A 303 -23.60 -7.78 18.49
C SER A 303 -22.81 -7.04 19.57
N ASN A 304 -23.44 -6.81 20.71
CA ASN A 304 -22.77 -6.37 21.93
C ASN A 304 -21.75 -7.45 22.34
N ALA A 305 -20.46 -7.16 22.21
CA ALA A 305 -19.40 -7.96 22.81
C ALA A 305 -18.92 -7.25 24.08
N SER A 306 -19.44 -7.70 25.23
CA SER A 306 -18.93 -7.33 26.55
C SER A 306 -17.43 -7.58 26.64
N ALA A 307 -16.69 -6.62 27.22
CA ALA A 307 -15.29 -6.76 27.57
C ALA A 307 -15.04 -8.04 28.40
N VAL A 308 -14.41 -9.04 27.77
CA VAL A 308 -13.96 -10.28 28.42
C VAL A 308 -12.47 -10.16 28.73
N LYS A 309 -12.13 -10.55 29.96
CA LYS A 309 -10.77 -10.60 30.53
C LYS A 309 -9.77 -11.32 29.61
N SER A 310 -8.55 -10.77 29.60
CA SER A 310 -7.43 -11.05 28.71
C SER A 310 -6.95 -12.52 28.71
N THR A 311 -7.11 -13.15 27.56
CA THR A 311 -6.17 -14.17 27.05
C THR A 311 -5.66 -13.61 25.73
N VAL A 312 -4.33 -13.56 25.53
CA VAL A 312 -3.73 -13.01 24.30
C VAL A 312 -4.18 -13.85 23.11
N ASN A 313 -5.18 -13.38 22.38
CA ASN A 313 -5.72 -14.00 21.16
C ASN A 313 -5.29 -13.21 19.90
N LEU A 314 -4.19 -12.46 19.99
CA LEU A 314 -3.65 -11.67 18.88
C LEU A 314 -2.86 -12.59 17.96
N LYS A 315 -3.24 -12.65 16.69
CA LYS A 315 -2.45 -13.33 15.68
C LYS A 315 -1.42 -12.36 15.12
N LEU A 316 -0.14 -12.72 15.21
CA LEU A 316 0.97 -11.93 14.66
C LEU A 316 1.73 -12.67 13.55
N ASP A 317 1.49 -13.97 13.37
CA ASP A 317 2.13 -14.75 12.32
C ASP A 317 1.64 -14.29 10.93
N ALA A 318 2.55 -14.14 9.97
CA ALA A 318 2.15 -13.75 8.62
C ALA A 318 1.07 -14.73 8.09
N PRO A 319 -0.09 -14.26 7.59
CA PRO A 319 -1.06 -15.14 6.96
C PRO A 319 -0.36 -15.87 5.81
N GLU A 320 -0.60 -17.18 5.67
CA GLU A 320 0.05 -18.07 4.70
C GLU A 320 0.33 -17.36 3.37
N SER A 321 1.59 -17.45 2.96
CA SER A 321 2.22 -16.69 1.90
C SER A 321 1.45 -16.75 0.57
N VAL A 322 0.79 -15.65 0.23
CA VAL A 322 0.79 -15.22 -1.18
C VAL A 322 2.20 -14.71 -1.41
N VAL A 323 2.96 -15.44 -2.23
CA VAL A 323 4.33 -15.17 -2.69
C VAL A 323 4.65 -13.68 -2.51
N ASP A 324 5.50 -13.37 -1.54
CA ASP A 324 6.06 -12.05 -1.45
C ASP A 324 6.90 -11.87 -2.71
N ASP A 325 6.32 -11.17 -3.68
CA ASP A 325 7.08 -10.56 -4.77
C ASP A 325 7.93 -9.48 -4.10
N GLU A 326 9.06 -9.92 -3.53
CA GLU A 326 10.17 -9.05 -3.19
C GLU A 326 10.40 -8.08 -4.34
N ASP A 327 10.82 -6.88 -3.99
CA ASP A 327 11.29 -5.86 -4.91
C ASP A 327 12.36 -6.46 -5.84
N ILE A 328 11.93 -7.08 -6.95
CA ILE A 328 12.80 -7.43 -8.06
C ILE A 328 13.33 -6.08 -8.52
N ASP A 329 14.58 -5.81 -8.18
CA ASP A 329 15.30 -4.66 -8.68
C ASP A 329 15.48 -4.86 -10.19
N TYR A 330 14.58 -4.25 -10.96
CA TYR A 330 14.58 -4.33 -12.42
C TYR A 330 15.77 -3.61 -13.07
N ASP A 331 16.67 -3.02 -12.26
CA ASP A 331 17.97 -2.49 -12.67
C ASP A 331 19.15 -3.46 -12.40
N SER A 332 18.92 -4.66 -11.83
CA SER A 332 20.00 -5.61 -11.51
C SER A 332 20.24 -6.66 -12.62
N ILE A 333 21.26 -6.43 -13.45
CA ILE A 333 21.92 -7.46 -14.28
C ILE A 333 23.07 -8.08 -13.45
N PRO A 334 23.42 -9.37 -13.58
CA PRO A 334 24.48 -10.00 -12.77
C PRO A 334 25.84 -9.37 -13.07
N THR A 335 26.44 -8.70 -12.08
CA THR A 335 27.82 -8.21 -12.18
C THR A 335 28.79 -9.38 -12.00
N PRO A 336 29.77 -9.61 -12.89
CA PRO A 336 30.86 -10.53 -12.62
C PRO A 336 31.73 -9.98 -11.49
N THR A 337 31.94 -10.78 -10.45
CA THR A 337 32.84 -10.48 -9.34
C THR A 337 34.26 -10.22 -9.84
N GLN A 338 34.71 -8.97 -9.74
CA GLN A 338 36.13 -8.66 -9.66
C GLN A 338 36.39 -7.67 -8.53
N THR A 339 37.23 -8.13 -7.60
CA THR A 339 37.80 -7.41 -6.47
C THR A 339 38.78 -6.35 -7.00
N GLN A 340 38.61 -5.07 -6.64
CA GLN A 340 39.69 -4.19 -6.14
C GLN A 340 39.24 -2.72 -5.90
N SER A 341 39.53 -2.27 -4.67
CA SER A 341 39.92 -0.94 -4.16
C SER A 341 39.43 0.37 -4.80
N SER A 342 38.82 1.20 -3.95
CA SER A 342 38.49 2.63 -4.09
C SER A 342 39.71 3.54 -4.40
N PRO A 343 39.52 4.77 -4.94
CA PRO A 343 39.14 5.90 -4.08
C PRO A 343 38.16 6.96 -4.67
N ALA A 344 37.45 7.60 -3.71
CA ALA A 344 36.89 8.95 -3.58
C ALA A 344 36.52 9.86 -4.79
N SER A 345 35.22 10.22 -4.77
CA SER A 345 34.63 11.57 -4.88
C SER A 345 34.58 12.33 -6.20
N GLN A 346 33.36 12.53 -6.72
CA GLN A 346 32.80 13.85 -7.08
C GLN A 346 31.26 13.77 -7.24
N GLN A 347 30.54 14.60 -6.48
CA GLN A 347 29.09 14.75 -6.57
C GLN A 347 28.72 15.63 -7.77
N VAL A 348 27.97 15.07 -8.72
CA VAL A 348 27.24 15.83 -9.74
C VAL A 348 25.76 15.82 -9.36
N VAL A 349 25.22 17.02 -9.11
CA VAL A 349 23.80 17.26 -8.87
C VAL A 349 23.04 16.94 -10.18
N LYS A 350 22.28 15.85 -10.20
CA LYS A 350 21.29 15.56 -11.24
C LYS A 350 19.90 15.96 -10.72
N GLN A 351 19.20 16.76 -11.53
CA GLN A 351 17.78 17.08 -11.35
C GLN A 351 16.94 15.80 -11.34
N ALA A 352 16.00 15.76 -10.40
CA ALA A 352 15.19 14.59 -10.07
C ALA A 352 14.11 14.31 -11.11
N VAL A 353 14.02 13.03 -11.48
CA VAL A 353 12.90 12.41 -12.20
C VAL A 353 11.81 12.08 -11.16
N SER A 354 10.54 12.34 -11.50
CA SER A 354 9.37 12.16 -10.63
C SER A 354 9.35 10.77 -9.98
N SER A 355 9.20 10.72 -8.66
CA SER A 355 9.52 9.54 -7.84
C SER A 355 8.26 8.82 -7.37
N ASN A 356 8.42 7.58 -6.85
CA ASN A 356 7.35 6.82 -6.20
C ASN A 356 6.62 7.57 -5.05
N ASP A 357 7.23 8.62 -4.49
CA ASP A 357 6.59 9.49 -3.48
C ASP A 357 5.45 10.33 -4.08
N ASP A 358 5.52 10.64 -5.38
CA ASP A 358 4.44 11.34 -6.08
C ASP A 358 3.18 10.48 -6.17
N ILE A 359 3.30 9.15 -6.11
CA ILE A 359 2.15 8.22 -6.17
C ILE A 359 1.35 8.21 -4.87
N MET A 360 1.99 8.35 -3.70
CA MET A 360 1.26 8.45 -2.40
C MET A 360 0.67 9.85 -2.18
N LYS A 361 1.29 10.89 -2.75
CA LYS A 361 0.67 12.23 -2.83
C LYS A 361 -0.47 12.29 -3.85
N MET A 362 -0.33 11.59 -4.97
CA MET A 362 -1.40 11.44 -5.97
C MET A 362 -2.56 10.61 -5.40
N ALA A 363 -2.28 9.54 -4.64
CA ALA A 363 -3.28 8.77 -3.89
C ALA A 363 -4.12 9.65 -2.96
N GLU A 364 -3.50 10.63 -2.30
CA GLU A 364 -4.19 11.59 -1.42
C GLU A 364 -5.14 12.51 -2.17
N ASN A 365 -4.70 13.11 -3.29
CA ASN A 365 -5.59 13.95 -4.10
C ASN A 365 -6.79 13.17 -4.64
N LEU A 366 -6.62 11.88 -4.90
CA LEU A 366 -7.66 11.02 -5.46
C LEU A 366 -8.63 10.46 -4.43
N LEU A 367 -8.20 10.40 -3.17
CA LEU A 367 -9.01 9.89 -2.06
C LEU A 367 -9.70 11.01 -1.28
N ASN A 368 -9.16 12.24 -1.30
CA ASN A 368 -9.74 13.41 -0.62
C ASN A 368 -10.76 14.17 -1.50
N ASP A 369 -10.80 13.95 -2.82
CA ASP A 369 -11.82 14.51 -3.72
C ASP A 369 -13.13 13.69 -3.66
N VAL A 370 -13.73 13.54 -2.48
CA VAL A 370 -15.09 12.96 -2.30
C VAL A 370 -16.15 14.04 -2.42
#